data_AF-X0ZKM9-F1
#
_entry.id   AF-X0ZKM9-F1
#
_cell.length_a   1.000
_cell.length_b   1.000
_cell.length_c   1.000
_cell.angle_alpha   90.00
_cell.angle_beta   90.00
_cell.angle_gamma   90.00
#
_symmetry.space_group_name_H-M   'P 1'
#
loop_
_entity.id
_entity.type
_entity.pdbx_description
1 polymer ?
#
loop_
_entity_poly.entity_id
_entity_poly.type
_entity_poly.pdbx_seq_one_letter_code
_entity_poly.pdbx_strand_id
1 'polypeptide(L)'
;PTWPTTWFAPRLTGEGAFRDVYSVMNNWGANHGAISYGHIGKDLITLASMLRIPVAMNNVPEEQIFRPKAWASFGTSDLEGADFRACENFGPLYTSI
;
A
#
# COMPACT_ATOMS: atom_id res chain seq x y z
N PRO A 1 16.58 17.48 -22.53
CA PRO A 1 15.86 16.20 -22.78
C PRO A 1 16.84 15.01 -22.87
N THR A 2 17.73 14.85 -21.88
CA THR A 2 18.82 13.84 -21.90
C THR A 2 18.58 12.68 -20.95
N TRP A 3 17.50 12.70 -20.18
CA TRP A 3 17.17 11.68 -19.18
C TRP A 3 16.07 10.74 -19.68
N PRO A 4 16.09 9.47 -19.26
CA PRO A 4 15.02 8.53 -19.59
C PRO A 4 13.69 9.04 -19.03
N THR A 5 12.63 8.92 -19.82
CA THR A 5 11.29 9.40 -19.47
C THR A 5 10.29 8.26 -19.55
N THR A 6 9.48 8.12 -18.50
CA THR A 6 8.31 7.23 -18.47
C THR A 6 7.08 8.07 -18.19
N TRP A 7 6.12 8.06 -19.12
CA TRP A 7 4.81 8.67 -18.89
C TRP A 7 3.90 7.65 -18.19
N PHE A 8 3.42 7.98 -17.00
CA PHE A 8 2.65 7.07 -16.14
C PHE A 8 1.25 7.63 -15.89
N ALA A 9 0.23 6.76 -16.00
CA ALA A 9 -1.15 7.06 -15.66
C ALA A 9 -1.63 6.07 -14.58
N PRO A 10 -1.89 6.51 -13.34
CA PRO A 10 -2.38 5.62 -12.29
C PRO A 10 -3.83 5.19 -12.56
N ARG A 11 -4.17 3.97 -12.16
CA ARG A 11 -5.58 3.56 -12.09
C ARG A 11 -6.27 4.35 -10.97
N LEU A 12 -7.32 5.07 -11.31
CA LEU A 12 -8.15 5.79 -10.35
C LEU A 12 -9.23 4.88 -9.76
N THR A 13 -9.62 5.15 -8.54
CA THR A 13 -10.75 4.48 -7.86
C THR A 13 -11.95 5.41 -7.67
N GLY A 14 -11.74 6.73 -7.79
CA GLY A 14 -12.76 7.74 -7.48
C GLY A 14 -12.77 8.15 -6.00
N GLU A 15 -11.94 7.54 -5.16
CA GLU A 15 -11.94 7.73 -3.71
C GLU A 15 -10.53 8.04 -3.17
N GLY A 16 -10.48 8.72 -2.02
CA GLY A 16 -9.24 8.99 -1.28
C GLY A 16 -8.11 9.58 -2.15
N ALA A 17 -6.91 9.04 -2.00
CA ALA A 17 -5.72 9.47 -2.74
C ALA A 17 -5.77 9.13 -4.24
N PHE A 18 -6.72 8.30 -4.69
CA PHE A 18 -6.88 7.85 -6.08
C PHE A 18 -8.15 8.41 -6.74
N ARG A 19 -8.66 9.54 -6.25
CA ARG A 19 -9.79 10.26 -6.86
C ARG A 19 -9.44 10.89 -8.22
N ASP A 20 -8.21 11.38 -8.37
CA ASP A 20 -7.68 11.99 -9.59
C ASP A 20 -6.14 11.88 -9.63
N VAL A 21 -5.55 12.12 -10.81
CA VAL A 21 -4.09 11.98 -11.02
C VAL A 21 -3.31 12.96 -10.14
N TYR A 22 -3.84 14.17 -9.93
CA TYR A 22 -3.22 15.16 -9.05
C TYR A 22 -3.12 14.63 -7.62
N SER A 23 -4.19 14.01 -7.11
CA SER A 23 -4.24 13.49 -5.74
C SER A 23 -3.26 12.35 -5.54
N VAL A 24 -3.03 11.52 -6.56
CA VAL A 24 -1.99 10.47 -6.50
C VAL A 24 -0.61 11.10 -6.31
N MET A 25 -0.30 12.14 -7.09
CA MET A 25 0.99 12.86 -6.98
C MET A 25 1.11 13.61 -5.65
N ASN A 26 0.04 14.29 -5.22
CA ASN A 26 0.04 15.13 -4.01
C ASN A 26 0.14 14.31 -2.71
N ASN A 27 -0.27 13.04 -2.72
CA ASN A 27 -0.15 12.15 -1.57
C ASN A 27 1.12 11.27 -1.62
N TRP A 28 1.95 11.41 -2.65
CA TRP A 28 3.19 10.65 -2.75
C TRP A 28 4.23 11.17 -1.75
N GLY A 29 4.72 10.30 -0.86
CA GLY A 29 5.52 10.70 0.30
C GLY A 29 7.00 11.02 0.05
N ALA A 30 7.47 11.00 -1.20
CA ALA A 30 8.88 11.22 -1.55
C ALA A 30 9.04 11.81 -2.96
N ASN A 31 10.24 12.25 -3.33
CA ASN A 31 10.54 12.71 -4.70
C ASN A 31 10.89 11.56 -5.67
N HIS A 32 11.05 10.33 -5.15
CA HIS A 32 11.37 9.12 -5.93
C HIS A 32 10.26 8.06 -5.80
N GLY A 33 10.25 7.12 -6.74
CA GLY A 33 9.43 5.92 -6.72
C GLY A 33 10.12 4.78 -7.45
N ALA A 34 9.70 3.55 -7.18
CA ALA A 34 10.17 2.36 -7.89
C ALA A 34 9.05 1.82 -8.79
N ILE A 35 9.35 1.63 -10.08
CA ILE A 35 8.40 1.13 -11.06
C ILE A 35 8.74 -0.33 -11.38
N SER A 36 7.78 -1.24 -11.18
CA SER A 36 7.87 -2.64 -11.61
C SER A 36 6.94 -2.89 -12.80
N TYR A 37 7.35 -3.76 -13.71
CA TYR A 37 6.45 -4.33 -14.71
C TYR A 37 5.38 -5.21 -14.03
N GLY A 38 4.16 -5.20 -14.57
CA GLY A 38 3.01 -5.95 -14.05
C GLY A 38 2.29 -5.27 -12.87
N HIS A 39 1.09 -5.75 -12.56
CA HIS A 39 0.29 -5.27 -11.42
C HIS A 39 0.55 -6.12 -10.17
N ILE A 40 1.65 -5.84 -9.47
CA ILE A 40 2.12 -6.60 -8.30
C ILE A 40 1.63 -6.05 -6.95
N GLY A 41 0.63 -5.16 -6.94
CA GLY A 41 0.19 -4.46 -5.72
C GLY A 41 -0.28 -5.41 -4.62
N LYS A 42 -1.04 -6.46 -4.97
CA LYS A 42 -1.49 -7.49 -4.00
C LYS A 42 -0.33 -8.28 -3.39
N ASP A 43 0.72 -8.51 -4.17
CA ASP A 43 1.90 -9.25 -3.73
C ASP A 43 2.70 -8.40 -2.74
N LEU A 44 2.82 -7.10 -3.01
CA LEU A 44 3.43 -6.12 -2.11
C LEU A 44 2.63 -5.97 -0.80
N ILE A 45 1.29 -5.92 -0.86
CA ILE A 45 0.44 -5.88 0.35
C ILE A 45 0.67 -7.13 1.21
N THR A 46 0.70 -8.31 0.59
CA THR A 46 0.94 -9.57 1.29
C THR A 46 2.33 -9.54 1.94
N LEU A 47 3.37 -9.19 1.20
CA LEU A 47 4.73 -9.09 1.70
C LEU A 47 4.86 -8.08 2.85
N ALA A 48 4.27 -6.88 2.69
CA ALA A 48 4.27 -5.84 3.71
C ALA A 48 3.64 -6.33 5.02
N SER A 49 2.53 -7.08 4.95
CA SER A 49 1.89 -7.66 6.13
C SER A 49 2.77 -8.72 6.83
N MET A 50 3.51 -9.54 6.07
CA MET A 50 4.48 -10.49 6.65
C MET A 50 5.61 -9.75 7.39
N LEU A 51 5.98 -8.57 6.91
CA LEU A 51 7.04 -7.73 7.47
C LEU A 51 6.53 -6.70 8.49
N ARG A 52 5.20 -6.63 8.71
CA ARG A 52 4.54 -5.67 9.61
C ARG A 52 4.83 -4.22 9.24
N ILE A 53 4.82 -3.94 7.94
CA ILE A 53 4.92 -2.59 7.39
C ILE A 53 3.51 -2.16 6.98
N PRO A 54 2.92 -1.13 7.61
CA PRO A 54 1.58 -0.70 7.27
C PRO A 54 1.52 -0.05 5.87
N VAL A 55 0.49 -0.36 5.11
CA VAL A 55 0.28 0.18 3.76
C VAL A 55 -0.64 1.41 3.83
N ALA A 56 -0.03 2.60 3.84
CA ALA A 56 -0.74 3.88 3.98
C ALA A 56 -1.46 4.38 2.70
N MET A 57 -1.14 3.82 1.53
CA MET A 57 -1.75 4.23 0.26
C MET A 57 -1.65 3.09 -0.76
N ASN A 58 -2.79 2.61 -1.28
CA ASN A 58 -2.86 1.66 -2.39
C ASN A 58 -4.20 1.75 -3.14
N ASN A 59 -4.23 1.30 -4.40
CA ASN A 59 -5.44 1.22 -5.24
C ASN A 59 -5.72 -0.22 -5.70
N VAL A 60 -5.33 -1.20 -4.89
CA VAL A 60 -5.61 -2.61 -5.14
C VAL A 60 -7.07 -2.88 -4.78
N PRO A 61 -7.84 -3.65 -5.57
CA PRO A 61 -9.21 -3.99 -5.21
C PRO A 61 -9.24 -4.75 -3.89
N GLU A 62 -10.22 -4.47 -3.04
CA GLU A 62 -10.31 -5.01 -1.69
C GLU A 62 -10.27 -6.55 -1.66
N GLU A 63 -10.93 -7.19 -2.62
CA GLU A 63 -11.00 -8.65 -2.74
C GLU A 63 -9.65 -9.32 -3.03
N GLN A 64 -8.62 -8.55 -3.40
CA GLN A 64 -7.26 -9.03 -3.62
C GLN A 64 -6.33 -8.79 -2.43
N ILE A 65 -6.80 -8.12 -1.38
CA ILE A 65 -6.03 -7.91 -0.16
C ILE A 65 -5.93 -9.24 0.57
N PHE A 66 -4.70 -9.78 0.63
CA PHE A 66 -4.40 -11.01 1.33
C PHE A 66 -3.34 -10.76 2.40
N ARG A 67 -3.70 -11.02 3.66
CA ARG A 67 -2.86 -10.83 4.85
C ARG A 67 -3.02 -12.03 5.78
N PRO A 68 -2.14 -12.22 6.78
CA PRO A 68 -2.35 -13.25 7.79
C PRO A 68 -3.71 -13.10 8.46
N LYS A 69 -4.37 -14.24 8.74
CA LYS A 69 -5.75 -14.28 9.28
C LYS A 69 -5.95 -13.40 10.52
N ALA A 70 -4.90 -13.23 11.33
CA ALA A 70 -4.91 -12.41 12.53
C ALA A 70 -5.31 -10.94 12.29
N TRP A 71 -5.07 -10.38 11.08
CA TRP A 71 -5.47 -8.99 10.76
C TRP A 71 -6.97 -8.77 10.90
N ALA A 72 -7.80 -9.78 10.59
CA ALA A 72 -9.25 -9.67 10.71
C ALA A 72 -9.72 -9.46 12.17
N SER A 73 -8.89 -9.84 13.16
CA SER A 73 -9.17 -9.58 14.58
C SER A 73 -8.95 -8.12 14.98
N PHE A 74 -8.26 -7.32 14.15
CA PHE A 74 -8.03 -5.89 14.37
C PHE A 74 -9.07 -5.00 13.69
N GLY A 75 -10.01 -5.58 12.93
CA GLY A 75 -11.06 -4.88 12.21
C GLY A 75 -11.30 -5.47 10.82
N THR A 76 -12.53 -5.41 10.34
CA THR A 76 -12.93 -5.95 9.03
C THR A 76 -13.53 -4.92 8.08
N SER A 77 -14.12 -3.84 8.58
CA SER A 77 -14.71 -2.77 7.76
C SER A 77 -13.71 -1.66 7.39
N ASP A 78 -12.68 -1.46 8.21
CA ASP A 78 -11.61 -0.49 8.00
C ASP A 78 -10.28 -1.25 7.90
N LEU A 79 -9.96 -1.71 6.69
CA LEU A 79 -8.78 -2.54 6.43
C LEU A 79 -7.47 -1.77 6.53
N GLU A 80 -7.51 -0.44 6.37
CA GLU A 80 -6.35 0.43 6.57
C GLU A 80 -6.05 0.51 8.07
N GLY A 81 -7.02 0.93 8.89
CA GLY A 81 -6.82 1.00 10.33
C GLY A 81 -6.52 -0.36 10.96
N ALA A 82 -7.10 -1.45 10.45
CA ALA A 82 -6.76 -2.80 10.90
C ALA A 82 -5.29 -3.16 10.60
N ASP A 83 -4.74 -2.70 9.47
CA ASP A 83 -3.34 -2.90 9.12
C ASP A 83 -2.40 -2.15 10.06
N PHE A 84 -2.69 -0.88 10.35
CA PHE A 84 -1.91 -0.09 11.28
C PHE A 84 -1.90 -0.71 12.68
N ARG A 85 -3.09 -1.07 13.21
CA ARG A 85 -3.21 -1.71 14.53
C ARG A 85 -2.49 -3.06 14.61
N ALA A 86 -2.60 -3.89 13.57
CA ALA A 86 -1.92 -5.17 13.51
C ALA A 86 -0.39 -5.01 13.43
N CYS A 87 0.10 -4.10 12.59
CA CYS A 87 1.52 -3.81 12.46
C CYS A 87 2.12 -3.24 13.75
N GLU A 88 1.41 -2.32 14.41
CA GLU A 88 1.79 -1.79 15.72
C GLU A 88 1.85 -2.89 16.79
N ASN A 89 0.82 -3.74 16.85
CA ASN A 89 0.75 -4.81 17.85
C ASN A 89 1.82 -5.89 17.68
N PHE A 90 2.10 -6.32 16.44
CA PHE A 90 3.06 -7.40 16.18
C PHE A 90 4.50 -6.91 16.08
N GLY A 91 4.72 -5.64 15.75
CA GLY A 91 6.05 -5.06 15.61
C GLY A 91 6.89 -5.67 14.49
N PRO A 92 8.13 -5.19 14.30
CA PRO A 92 9.07 -5.70 13.30
C PRO A 92 9.48 -7.16 13.56
N LEU A 93 9.78 -7.90 12.49
CA LEU A 93 10.04 -9.36 12.56
C LEU A 93 11.26 -9.76 13.40
N TYR A 94 12.35 -8.99 13.35
CA TYR A 94 13.65 -9.43 13.84
C TYR A 94 14.15 -8.71 15.09
N THR A 95 13.63 -7.52 15.41
CA THR A 95 14.06 -6.78 16.60
C THR A 95 13.07 -5.68 16.96
N SER A 96 12.56 -5.74 18.20
CA SER A 96 11.93 -4.63 18.91
C SER A 96 12.92 -4.17 19.99
N ILE A 97 13.47 -2.97 19.86
CA ILE A 97 14.22 -2.31 20.95
C ILE A 97 13.23 -1.61 21.86
#